data_AF-A0A0V8QGF5-F1
#
_entry.id   AF-A0A0V8QGF5-F1
#
_cell.length_a   1.000
_cell.length_b   1.000
_cell.length_c   1.000
_cell.angle_alpha   90.00
_cell.angle_beta   90.00
_cell.angle_gamma   90.00
#
_symmetry.space_group_name_H-M   'P 1'
#
loop_
_entity.id
_entity.type
_entity.pdbx_description
1 polymer ?
#
loop_
_entity_poly.entity_id
_entity_poly.type
_entity_poly.pdbx_seq_one_letter_code
_entity_poly.pdbx_strand_id
1 'polypeptide(L)'
;MKIDFKSMEVKKSTEYFKLTDDELLENWNEYGYTREECKLFDDGLNVTFFDDMEELETEAEQFSNWIESQRYEVKAIVKTVNGRIAVVLI
;
A
#
# COMPACT_ATOMS: atom_id res chain seq x y z
N MET A 1 0.43 18.10 9.35
CA MET A 1 0.24 17.23 10.55
C MET A 1 1.07 15.98 10.30
N LYS A 2 2.01 15.61 11.18
CA LYS A 2 2.86 14.44 10.92
C LYS A 2 2.04 13.15 11.05
N ILE A 3 2.04 12.32 10.00
CA ILE A 3 1.38 11.02 10.00
C ILE A 3 2.28 10.06 10.77
N ASP A 4 1.73 9.39 11.78
CA ASP A 4 2.44 8.36 12.51
C ASP A 4 2.09 6.98 11.95
N PHE A 5 2.85 6.52 10.95
CA PHE A 5 2.60 5.23 10.29
C PHE A 5 2.73 4.04 11.25
N LYS A 6 3.47 4.16 12.37
CA LYS A 6 3.65 3.08 13.35
C LYS A 6 2.38 2.76 14.14
N SER A 7 1.53 3.76 14.36
CA SER A 7 0.27 3.59 15.09
C SER A 7 -0.90 3.18 14.19
N MET A 8 -0.69 3.15 12.87
CA MET A 8 -1.70 2.71 11.91
C MET A 8 -1.76 1.18 11.82
N GLU A 9 -2.98 0.66 11.66
CA GLU A 9 -3.20 -0.77 11.45
C GLU A 9 -2.68 -1.20 10.06
N VAL A 10 -1.76 -2.17 10.04
CA VAL A 10 -1.31 -2.82 8.80
C VAL A 10 -2.14 -4.07 8.57
N LYS A 11 -2.85 -4.11 7.44
CA LYS A 11 -3.68 -5.26 7.06
C LYS A 11 -2.96 -6.12 6.04
N LYS A 12 -3.09 -7.45 6.12
CA LYS A 12 -2.67 -8.30 5.01
C LYS A 12 -3.58 -8.07 3.80
N SER A 13 -3.04 -8.09 2.61
CA SER A 13 -3.82 -7.94 1.37
C SER A 13 -4.92 -8.99 1.23
N THR A 14 -4.66 -10.24 1.66
CA THR A 14 -5.68 -11.31 1.74
C THR A 14 -6.86 -10.95 2.63
N GLU A 15 -6.60 -10.37 3.80
CA GLU A 15 -7.63 -9.94 4.75
C GLU A 15 -8.36 -8.68 4.25
N TYR A 16 -7.64 -7.79 3.57
CA TYR A 16 -8.14 -6.54 3.03
C TYR A 16 -9.09 -6.77 1.85
N PHE A 17 -8.69 -7.62 0.90
CA PHE A 17 -9.46 -7.90 -0.32
C PHE A 17 -10.34 -9.15 -0.23
N LYS A 18 -10.23 -9.95 0.85
CA LYS A 18 -10.93 -11.24 1.03
C LYS A 18 -10.62 -12.24 -0.10
N LEU A 19 -9.34 -12.31 -0.47
CA LEU A 19 -8.80 -13.22 -1.49
C LEU A 19 -7.69 -14.08 -0.88
N THR A 20 -7.39 -15.18 -1.52
CA THR A 20 -6.24 -16.05 -1.19
C THR A 20 -4.93 -15.51 -1.77
N ASP A 21 -3.79 -16.02 -1.29
CA ASP A 21 -2.47 -15.67 -1.82
C ASP A 21 -2.35 -15.98 -3.32
N ASP A 22 -2.82 -17.17 -3.75
CA ASP A 22 -2.76 -17.60 -5.15
C ASP A 22 -3.58 -16.68 -6.07
N GLU A 23 -4.77 -16.28 -5.63
CA GLU A 23 -5.61 -15.34 -6.38
C GLU A 23 -4.96 -13.95 -6.50
N LEU A 24 -4.24 -13.52 -5.47
CA LEU A 24 -3.58 -12.21 -5.43
C LEU A 24 -2.32 -12.17 -6.30
N LEU A 25 -1.58 -13.28 -6.38
CA LEU A 25 -0.36 -13.41 -7.17
C LEU A 25 -0.60 -13.74 -8.65
N GLU A 26 -1.85 -13.97 -9.07
CA GLU A 26 -2.20 -14.20 -10.47
C GLU A 26 -1.83 -12.99 -11.34
N ASN A 27 -1.13 -13.24 -12.45
CA ASN A 27 -0.89 -12.21 -13.47
C ASN A 27 -2.24 -11.79 -14.07
N TRP A 28 -2.65 -10.56 -13.78
CA TRP A 28 -4.02 -10.13 -14.05
C TRP A 28 -4.15 -9.37 -15.37
N ASN A 29 -3.08 -8.75 -15.86
CA ASN A 29 -3.09 -7.97 -17.08
C ASN A 29 -1.87 -8.17 -17.99
N GLU A 30 -1.95 -7.60 -19.19
CA GLU A 30 -0.91 -7.67 -20.22
C GLU A 30 0.39 -6.95 -19.87
N TYR A 31 0.36 -6.08 -18.86
CA TYR A 31 1.52 -5.33 -18.38
C TYR A 31 2.33 -6.09 -17.32
N GLY A 32 1.87 -7.29 -16.92
CA GLY A 32 2.54 -8.13 -15.95
C GLY A 32 2.27 -7.75 -14.50
N TYR A 33 1.25 -6.93 -14.23
CA TYR A 33 0.82 -6.66 -12.86
C TYR A 33 0.04 -7.84 -12.30
N THR A 34 0.26 -8.11 -11.02
CA THR A 34 -0.54 -9.11 -10.30
C THR A 34 -1.94 -8.56 -10.02
N ARG A 35 -2.89 -9.45 -9.71
CA ARG A 35 -4.24 -9.06 -9.28
C ARG A 35 -4.18 -8.19 -8.03
N GLU A 36 -3.26 -8.45 -7.12
CA GLU A 36 -2.99 -7.64 -5.92
C GLU A 36 -2.64 -6.19 -6.27
N GLU A 37 -1.69 -5.98 -7.19
CA GLU A 37 -1.27 -4.64 -7.60
C GLU A 37 -2.42 -3.90 -8.27
N CYS A 38 -3.14 -4.55 -9.17
CA CYS A 38 -4.32 -3.96 -9.82
C CYS A 38 -5.37 -3.54 -8.79
N LYS A 39 -5.66 -4.39 -7.80
CA LYS A 39 -6.62 -4.10 -6.73
C LYS A 39 -6.19 -2.92 -5.88
N LEU A 40 -4.90 -2.79 -5.56
CA LEU A 40 -4.37 -1.65 -4.83
C LEU A 40 -4.52 -0.36 -5.64
N PHE A 41 -4.16 -0.38 -6.93
CA PHE A 41 -4.30 0.78 -7.82
C PHE A 41 -5.75 1.23 -7.99
N ASP A 42 -6.69 0.29 -8.08
CA ASP A 42 -8.12 0.61 -8.18
C ASP A 42 -8.71 1.17 -6.86
N ASP A 43 -8.07 0.92 -5.72
CA ASP A 43 -8.61 1.22 -4.40
C ASP A 43 -8.29 2.65 -3.92
N GLY A 44 -7.22 3.27 -4.43
CA GLY A 44 -6.78 4.63 -4.08
C GLY A 44 -6.66 5.56 -5.28
N LEU A 45 -6.52 6.87 -5.01
CA LEU A 45 -6.06 7.83 -6.02
C LEU A 45 -4.56 7.67 -6.31
N ASN A 46 -3.80 7.21 -5.32
CA ASN A 46 -2.39 6.89 -5.45
C ASN A 46 -2.02 5.74 -4.50
N VAL A 47 -0.99 4.96 -4.88
CA VAL A 47 -0.42 3.91 -4.03
C VAL A 47 1.09 4.05 -4.06
N THR A 48 1.71 4.13 -2.89
CA THR A 48 3.17 4.08 -2.75
C THR A 48 3.58 2.74 -2.15
N PHE A 49 4.57 2.09 -2.76
CA PHE A 49 5.11 0.82 -2.29
C PHE A 49 6.45 1.04 -1.61
N PHE A 50 6.63 0.33 -0.50
CA PHE A 50 7.88 0.18 0.23
C PHE A 50 8.20 -1.31 0.30
N ASP A 51 9.48 -1.67 0.30
CA ASP A 51 9.98 -3.03 0.40
C ASP A 51 9.56 -3.67 1.73
N ASP A 52 9.58 -2.90 2.82
CA ASP A 52 9.15 -3.33 4.14
C ASP A 52 8.74 -2.14 5.05
N MET A 53 8.46 -2.43 6.32
CA MET A 53 8.13 -1.41 7.32
C MET A 53 9.33 -0.55 7.71
N GLU A 54 10.56 -1.08 7.64
CA GLU A 54 11.77 -0.32 7.99
C GLU A 54 12.03 0.79 6.98
N GLU A 55 11.80 0.51 5.69
CA GLU A 55 11.87 1.53 4.64
C GLU A 55 10.80 2.60 4.83
N LEU A 56 9.54 2.21 5.04
CA LEU A 56 8.46 3.17 5.33
C LEU A 56 8.79 4.05 6.54
N GLU A 57 9.35 3.48 7.61
CA GLU A 57 9.75 4.23 8.81
C GLU A 57 10.90 5.21 8.54
N THR A 58 11.88 4.78 7.75
CA THR A 58 13.04 5.59 7.38
C THR A 58 12.61 6.79 6.52
N GLU A 59 11.65 6.59 5.62
CA GLU A 59 11.15 7.63 4.72
C GLU A 59 9.91 8.37 5.27
N ALA A 60 9.38 7.97 6.41
CA ALA A 60 8.09 8.42 6.97
C ALA A 60 7.94 9.94 7.00
N GLU A 61 8.99 10.68 7.38
CA GLU A 61 8.94 12.13 7.44
C GLU A 61 8.82 12.77 6.05
N GLN A 62 9.65 12.33 5.10
CA GLN A 62 9.62 12.86 3.74
C GLN A 62 8.32 12.51 3.04
N PHE A 63 7.87 11.26 3.22
CA PHE A 63 6.61 10.77 2.65
C PHE A 63 5.39 11.48 3.26
N SER A 64 5.36 11.72 4.57
CA SER A 64 4.30 12.51 5.23
C SER A 64 4.22 13.93 4.66
N ASN A 65 5.37 14.58 4.47
CA ASN A 65 5.42 15.93 3.90
C ASN A 65 4.92 15.95 2.45
N TRP A 66 5.25 14.91 1.67
CA TRP A 66 4.76 14.76 0.32
C TRP A 66 3.23 14.56 0.28
N ILE A 67 2.69 13.64 1.09
CA ILE A 67 1.23 13.43 1.25
C ILE A 67 0.52 14.75 1.57
N GLU A 68 1.02 15.49 2.56
CA GLU A 68 0.45 16.79 2.95
C GLU A 68 0.53 17.81 1.81
N SER A 69 1.63 17.85 1.05
CA SER A 69 1.79 18.75 -0.10
C SER A 69 0.82 18.46 -1.25
N GLN A 70 0.49 17.19 -1.45
CA GLN A 70 -0.45 16.73 -2.47
C GLN A 70 -1.90 16.76 -1.99
N ARG A 71 -2.12 17.01 -0.68
CA ARG A 71 -3.44 16.96 -0.02
C ARG A 71 -4.08 15.58 -0.07
N TYR A 72 -3.26 14.54 -0.02
CA TYR A 72 -3.75 13.17 0.14
C TYR A 72 -4.04 12.86 1.61
N GLU A 73 -4.89 11.86 1.83
CA GLU A 73 -5.11 11.19 3.11
C GLU A 73 -4.71 9.72 2.99
N VAL A 74 -4.21 9.13 4.09
CA VAL A 74 -3.90 7.70 4.13
C VAL A 74 -5.18 6.91 4.39
N LYS A 75 -5.63 6.16 3.38
CA LYS A 75 -6.79 5.28 3.47
C LYS A 75 -6.46 3.97 4.21
N ALA A 76 -5.33 3.35 3.87
CA ALA A 76 -4.91 2.07 4.43
C ALA A 76 -3.41 1.82 4.26
N ILE A 77 -2.85 0.99 5.15
CA ILE A 77 -1.54 0.38 4.98
C ILE A 77 -1.76 -1.12 4.79
N VAL A 78 -1.31 -1.65 3.66
CA VAL A 78 -1.55 -3.03 3.25
C VAL A 78 -0.21 -3.74 3.06
N LYS A 79 -0.01 -4.84 3.78
CA LYS A 79 1.09 -5.76 3.54
C LYS A 79 0.70 -6.75 2.46
N THR A 80 1.41 -6.69 1.35
CA THR A 80 1.23 -7.56 0.18
C THR A 80 1.66 -9.01 0.46
N VAL A 81 1.23 -9.94 -0.38
CA VAL A 81 1.62 -11.36 -0.30
C VAL A 81 3.14 -11.52 -0.43
N ASN A 82 3.77 -10.71 -1.29
CA ASN A 82 5.22 -10.73 -1.47
C ASN A 82 6.02 -9.96 -0.41
N GLY A 83 5.35 -9.40 0.61
CA GLY A 83 5.98 -8.83 1.79
C GLY A 83 6.14 -7.31 1.78
N ARG A 84 5.97 -6.66 0.61
CA ARG A 84 5.99 -5.19 0.45
C ARG A 84 4.84 -4.52 1.21
N ILE A 85 5.06 -3.27 1.59
CA ILE A 85 4.06 -2.40 2.21
C ILE A 85 3.51 -1.44 1.16
N ALA A 86 2.20 -1.49 0.94
CA ALA A 86 1.48 -0.55 0.09
C ALA A 86 0.72 0.45 0.97
N VAL A 87 1.00 1.74 0.81
CA VAL A 87 0.22 2.82 1.43
C VAL A 87 -0.76 3.36 0.40
N VAL A 88 -2.05 3.14 0.65
CA VAL A 88 -3.15 3.56 -0.23
C VAL A 88 -3.61 4.96 0.16
N LEU A 89 -3.65 5.87 -0.81
CA LEU A 89 -3.93 7.29 -0.63
C LEU A 89 -5.21 7.71 -1.35
N ILE A 90 -5.98 8.61 -0.75
CA ILE A 90 -7.21 9.21 -1.31
C ILE A 90 -7.23 10.72 -1.20
#